data_AF-R0MED2-F1
#
_entry.id   AF-R0MED2-F1
#
_cell.length_a   1.000
_cell.length_b   1.000
_cell.length_c   1.000
_cell.angle_alpha   90.00
_cell.angle_beta   90.00
_cell.angle_gamma   90.00
#
_symmetry.space_group_name_H-M   'P 1'
#
loop_
_entity.id
_entity.type
_entity.pdbx_description
1 polymer ?
#
loop_
_entity_poly.entity_id
_entity_poly.type
_entity_poly.pdbx_seq_one_letter_code
_entity_poly.pdbx_strand_id
1 'polypeptide(L)'
;MTSDYTGYFQTLGIPTIITKGKIEIMQDFKVLSPGDKVGPSQVNLLALINMKPFRYKMNILNIYEEGEFYDPSLIDITEEEIQEVYSKVIRSIASVSLGLKITTEASVPYEIQGCFKDILKVSYGTGFMMNDSPYPLIK
;
A
#
# COMPACT_ATOMS: atom_id res chain seq x y z
N MET A 1 -1.99 11.19 37.49
CA MET A 1 -1.67 12.63 37.52
C MET A 1 -2.68 13.29 38.44
N THR A 2 -2.23 14.16 39.35
CA THR A 2 -3.14 14.91 40.25
C THR A 2 -3.95 15.93 39.46
N SER A 3 -5.10 16.35 40.00
CA SER A 3 -6.14 17.16 39.35
C SER A 3 -5.71 18.55 38.86
N ASP A 4 -4.51 19.01 39.24
CA ASP A 4 -4.02 20.37 38.99
C ASP A 4 -3.72 20.65 37.50
N TYR A 5 -3.52 19.60 36.69
CA TYR A 5 -3.15 19.73 35.27
C TYR A 5 -4.34 19.84 34.30
N THR A 6 -5.58 19.82 34.79
CA THR A 6 -6.79 19.85 33.93
C THR A 6 -6.96 21.12 33.11
N GLY A 7 -6.61 22.29 33.66
CA GLY A 7 -6.67 23.56 32.93
C GLY A 7 -5.70 23.62 31.74
N TYR A 8 -4.62 22.83 31.78
CA TYR A 8 -3.65 22.75 30.69
C TYR A 8 -4.22 22.03 29.46
N PHE A 9 -4.93 20.90 29.67
CA PHE A 9 -5.59 20.16 28.59
C PHE A 9 -6.75 20.94 27.98
N GLN A 10 -7.48 21.71 28.79
CA GLN A 10 -8.55 22.59 28.32
C GLN A 10 -8.03 23.74 27.44
N THR A 11 -6.91 24.36 27.82
CA THR A 11 -6.26 25.44 27.03
C THR A 11 -5.79 24.93 25.66
N LEU A 12 -5.44 23.64 25.57
CA LEU A 12 -5.02 22.99 24.33
C LEU A 12 -6.18 22.45 23.49
N GLY A 13 -7.43 22.65 23.92
CA GLY A 13 -8.62 22.20 23.20
C GLY A 13 -8.84 20.68 23.25
N ILE A 14 -8.21 19.98 24.20
CA ILE A 14 -8.35 18.52 24.36
C ILE A 14 -9.45 18.25 25.41
N PRO A 15 -10.56 17.60 25.03
CA PRO A 15 -11.63 17.31 25.98
C PRO A 15 -11.22 16.16 26.91
N THR A 16 -11.14 16.46 28.19
CA THR A 16 -10.77 15.51 29.26
C THR A 16 -11.81 15.49 30.37
N ILE A 17 -12.10 14.31 30.92
CA ILE A 17 -12.95 14.12 32.10
C ILE A 17 -12.12 13.60 33.27
N ILE A 18 -12.46 14.00 34.49
CA ILE A 18 -11.90 13.39 35.70
C ILE A 18 -12.77 12.21 36.11
N THR A 19 -12.24 10.99 35.96
CA THR A 19 -12.87 9.75 36.43
C THR A 19 -12.09 9.23 37.62
N LYS A 20 -12.74 9.08 38.79
CA LYS A 20 -12.13 8.51 40.02
C LYS A 20 -10.77 9.14 40.40
N GLY A 21 -10.63 10.46 40.23
CA GLY A 21 -9.40 11.20 40.55
C GLY A 21 -8.26 11.05 39.52
N LYS A 22 -8.53 10.46 38.36
CA LYS A 22 -7.61 10.40 37.20
C LYS A 22 -8.20 11.19 36.04
N ILE A 23 -7.33 11.81 35.23
CA ILE A 23 -7.71 12.51 34.01
C ILE A 23 -7.77 11.49 32.88
N GLU A 24 -8.92 11.37 32.23
CA GLU A 24 -9.15 10.53 31.06
C GLU A 24 -9.46 11.40 29.84
N ILE A 25 -8.88 11.06 28.68
CA ILE A 25 -9.11 11.75 27.41
C ILE A 25 -10.33 11.09 26.76
N MET A 26 -11.34 11.89 26.39
CA MET A 26 -12.60 11.36 25.85
C MET A 26 -12.52 10.92 24.39
N GLN A 27 -11.73 11.63 23.59
CA GLN A 27 -11.63 11.42 22.15
C GLN A 27 -10.18 11.53 21.71
N ASP A 28 -9.82 10.78 20.67
CA ASP A 28 -8.50 10.88 20.06
C ASP A 28 -8.29 12.28 19.47
N PHE A 29 -7.15 12.89 19.80
CA PHE A 29 -6.77 14.21 19.32
C PHE A 29 -5.43 14.13 18.60
N LYS A 30 -5.38 14.67 17.38
CA LYS A 30 -4.15 14.72 16.59
C LYS A 30 -3.29 15.89 17.05
N VAL A 31 -2.21 15.60 17.77
CA VAL A 31 -1.31 16.62 18.34
C VAL A 31 -0.41 17.27 17.29
N LEU A 32 0.06 16.51 16.30
CA LEU A 32 0.99 16.97 15.25
C LEU A 32 0.68 16.32 13.91
N SER A 33 0.89 17.04 12.81
CA SER A 33 0.98 16.48 11.45
C SER A 33 2.44 16.42 10.98
N PRO A 34 2.75 15.56 9.97
CA PRO A 34 4.08 15.53 9.37
C PRO A 34 4.44 16.92 8.82
N GLY A 35 5.57 17.47 9.24
CA GLY A 35 6.05 18.80 8.80
C GLY A 35 5.74 19.96 9.75
N ASP A 36 4.87 19.76 10.75
CA ASP A 36 4.58 20.80 11.74
C ASP A 36 5.74 20.97 12.72
N LYS A 37 6.12 22.23 12.99
CA LYS A 37 7.11 22.54 14.03
C LYS A 37 6.50 22.27 15.40
N VAL A 38 7.21 21.50 16.22
CA VAL A 38 6.77 21.18 17.58
C VAL A 38 6.89 22.40 18.47
N GLY A 39 5.75 22.93 18.94
CA GLY A 39 5.70 24.04 19.88
C GLY A 39 5.96 23.60 21.34
N PRO A 40 6.27 24.55 22.24
CA PRO A 40 6.59 24.24 23.63
C PRO A 40 5.43 23.56 24.38
N SER A 41 4.18 23.90 24.03
CA SER A 41 3.01 23.31 24.69
C SER A 41 2.78 21.84 24.32
N GLN A 42 3.07 21.46 23.07
CA GLN A 42 2.98 20.08 22.62
C GLN A 42 4.09 19.21 23.24
N VAL A 43 5.30 19.75 23.39
CA VAL A 43 6.41 19.04 24.06
C VAL A 43 6.05 18.72 25.51
N ASN A 44 5.56 19.71 26.25
CA ASN A 44 5.17 19.53 27.65
C ASN A 44 4.02 18.52 27.79
N LEU A 45 3.04 18.55 26.89
CA LEU A 45 1.96 17.54 26.86
C LEU A 45 2.51 16.12 26.63
N LEU A 46 3.40 15.93 25.65
CA LEU A 46 4.00 14.62 25.36
C LEU A 46 4.87 14.13 26.53
N ALA A 47 5.57 15.04 27.20
CA ALA A 47 6.36 14.74 28.40
C ALA A 47 5.48 14.30 29.59
N LEU A 48 4.34 14.97 29.80
CA LEU A 48 3.38 14.61 30.86
C LEU A 48 2.78 13.21 30.64
N ILE A 49 2.51 12.84 29.38
CA ILE A 49 1.97 11.52 29.00
C ILE A 49 3.08 10.47 28.85
N ASN A 50 4.36 10.85 29.01
CA ASN A 50 5.55 10.02 28.81
C ASN A 50 5.57 9.32 27.42
N MET A 51 5.04 9.98 26.39
CA MET A 51 5.02 9.47 25.02
C MET A 51 6.20 10.07 24.23
N LYS A 52 6.98 9.21 23.55
CA LYS A 52 8.11 9.62 22.72
C LYS A 52 7.86 9.21 21.26
N PRO A 53 7.27 10.09 20.44
CA PRO A 53 6.85 9.74 19.08
C PRO A 53 7.98 9.76 18.05
N PHE A 54 9.15 10.32 18.39
CA PHE A 54 10.28 10.44 17.46
C PHE A 54 11.24 9.27 17.58
N ARG A 55 11.63 8.71 16.43
CA ARG A 55 12.73 7.76 16.31
C ARG A 55 13.91 8.49 15.70
N TYR A 56 15.05 8.46 16.39
CA TYR A 56 16.31 8.93 15.83
C TYR A 56 16.92 7.80 15.01
N LYS A 57 17.15 8.04 13.73
CA LYS A 57 17.90 7.13 12.84
C LYS A 57 19.04 7.90 12.17
N MET A 58 20.10 7.19 11.82
CA MET A 58 21.13 7.76 10.95
C MET A 58 20.54 7.88 9.55
N ASN A 59 20.60 9.08 8.97
CA ASN A 59 20.22 9.27 7.57
C ASN A 59 21.45 9.03 6.70
N ILE A 60 21.39 8.02 5.84
CA ILE A 60 22.42 7.81 4.81
C ILE A 60 22.20 8.90 3.77
N LEU A 61 23.26 9.65 3.42
CA LEU A 61 23.15 10.73 2.44
C LEU A 61 23.48 10.23 1.03
N ASN A 62 24.59 9.50 0.90
CA ASN A 62 25.02 8.89 -0.35
C ASN A 62 25.71 7.57 -0.02
N ILE A 63 25.62 6.62 -0.96
CA ILE A 63 26.35 5.36 -0.93
C ILE A 63 27.42 5.46 -2.00
N TYR A 64 28.64 4.99 -1.71
CA TYR A 64 29.71 4.94 -2.69
C TYR A 64 30.11 3.49 -2.91
N GLU A 65 30.02 3.03 -4.15
CA GLU A 65 30.36 1.67 -4.56
C GLU A 65 30.95 1.69 -5.98
N GLU A 66 32.04 0.96 -6.19
CA GLU A 66 32.72 0.78 -7.49
C GLU A 66 33.02 2.07 -8.31
N GLY A 67 33.18 3.22 -7.66
CA GLY A 67 33.50 4.49 -8.34
C GLY A 67 32.31 5.38 -8.62
N GLU A 68 31.09 4.96 -8.27
CA GLU A 68 29.87 5.74 -8.44
C GLU A 68 29.20 6.07 -7.11
N PHE A 69 28.41 7.15 -7.11
CA PHE A 69 27.58 7.54 -5.99
C PHE A 69 26.13 7.15 -6.26
N TYR A 70 25.55 6.38 -5.34
CA TYR A 70 24.19 5.90 -5.38
C TYR A 70 23.31 6.65 -4.38
N ASP A 71 22.06 6.89 -4.78
CA ASP A 71 21.04 7.44 -3.90
C ASP A 71 20.62 6.40 -2.86
N PRO A 72 20.46 6.78 -1.58
CA PRO A 72 20.01 5.87 -0.51
C PRO A 72 18.70 5.13 -0.81
N SER A 73 17.83 5.71 -1.65
CA SER A 73 16.55 5.10 -2.02
C SER A 73 16.70 3.75 -2.72
N LEU A 74 17.86 3.47 -3.33
CA LEU A 74 18.12 2.17 -3.96
C LEU A 74 18.22 1.01 -2.96
N ILE A 75 18.51 1.28 -1.68
CA ILE A 75 18.53 0.26 -0.62
C ILE A 75 17.10 -0.17 -0.24
N ASP A 76 16.12 0.72 -0.34
CA ASP A 76 14.76 0.50 0.15
C ASP A 76 13.86 -0.28 -0.83
N ILE A 77 14.44 -0.90 -1.87
CA ILE A 77 13.69 -1.70 -2.85
C ILE A 77 13.19 -2.99 -2.19
N THR A 78 11.89 -3.22 -2.28
CA THR A 78 11.27 -4.43 -1.71
C THR A 78 11.17 -5.55 -2.74
N GLU A 79 11.13 -6.81 -2.28
CA GLU A 79 10.94 -7.97 -3.16
C GLU A 79 9.60 -7.92 -3.92
N GLU A 80 8.58 -7.30 -3.31
CA GLU A 80 7.25 -7.13 -3.90
C GLU A 80 7.29 -6.22 -5.13
N GLU A 81 8.00 -5.09 -5.04
CA GLU A 81 8.20 -4.16 -6.16
C GLU A 81 8.93 -4.85 -7.32
N ILE A 82 9.93 -5.67 -7.02
CA ILE A 82 10.67 -6.45 -8.01
C ILE A 82 9.72 -7.43 -8.72
N GLN A 83 8.90 -8.17 -7.96
CA GLN A 83 7.94 -9.13 -8.53
C GLN A 83 6.88 -8.46 -9.41
N GLU A 84 6.43 -7.25 -9.05
CA GLU A 84 5.48 -6.49 -9.86
C GLU A 84 6.09 -6.11 -11.21
N VAL A 85 7.33 -5.61 -11.21
CA VAL A 85 8.05 -5.27 -12.45
C VAL A 85 8.23 -6.51 -13.33
N TYR A 86 8.68 -7.64 -12.76
CA TYR A 86 8.80 -8.89 -13.51
C TYR A 86 7.48 -9.36 -14.10
N SER A 87 6.40 -9.31 -13.31
CA SER A 87 5.06 -9.69 -13.77
C SER A 87 4.60 -8.82 -14.95
N LYS A 88 4.89 -7.52 -14.91
CA LYS A 88 4.58 -6.59 -15.99
C LYS A 88 5.36 -6.92 -17.27
N VAL A 89 6.67 -7.18 -17.13
CA VAL A 89 7.54 -7.55 -18.26
C VAL A 89 7.07 -8.85 -18.90
N ILE A 90 6.79 -9.89 -18.12
CA ILE A 90 6.30 -11.18 -18.62
C ILE A 90 4.98 -11.00 -19.39
N ARG A 91 4.05 -10.20 -18.88
CA ARG A 91 2.79 -9.89 -19.58
C ARG A 91 3.02 -9.18 -20.91
N SER A 92 3.93 -8.21 -20.95
CA SER A 92 4.29 -7.50 -22.19
C SER A 92 4.95 -8.43 -23.20
N ILE A 93 5.82 -9.35 -22.76
CA ILE A 93 6.42 -10.36 -23.64
C ILE A 93 5.35 -11.31 -24.16
N ALA A 94 4.46 -11.81 -23.29
CA ALA A 94 3.39 -12.72 -23.67
C ALA A 94 2.43 -12.08 -24.71
N SER A 95 2.12 -10.79 -24.58
CA SER A 95 1.26 -10.09 -25.54
C SER A 95 1.95 -9.91 -26.91
N VAL A 96 3.24 -9.60 -26.92
CA VAL A 96 4.04 -9.51 -28.16
C VAL A 96 4.12 -10.87 -28.84
N SER A 97 4.43 -11.94 -28.10
CA SER A 97 4.48 -13.31 -28.63
C SER A 97 3.14 -13.74 -29.25
N LEU A 98 2.03 -13.44 -28.57
CA LEU A 98 0.68 -13.73 -29.07
C LEU A 98 0.36 -12.97 -30.36
N GLY A 99 0.75 -11.68 -30.44
CA GLY A 99 0.57 -10.87 -31.65
C GLY A 99 1.39 -11.36 -32.85
N LEU A 100 2.62 -11.84 -32.60
CA LEU A 100 3.50 -12.41 -33.62
C LEU A 100 3.16 -13.86 -33.98
N LYS A 101 2.22 -14.49 -33.27
CA LYS A 101 1.87 -15.93 -33.40
C LYS A 101 3.06 -16.86 -33.19
N ILE A 102 3.96 -16.47 -32.28
CA ILE A 102 5.10 -17.28 -31.87
C ILE A 102 4.76 -17.87 -30.51
N THR A 103 4.65 -19.20 -30.45
CA THR A 103 4.36 -19.91 -29.21
C THR A 103 5.62 -19.94 -28.32
N THR A 104 5.51 -19.32 -27.15
CA THR A 104 6.53 -19.29 -26.08
C THR A 104 5.91 -19.82 -24.80
N GLU A 105 6.71 -20.26 -23.83
CA GLU A 105 6.18 -20.81 -22.56
C GLU A 105 5.20 -19.86 -21.86
N ALA A 106 5.42 -18.55 -21.97
CA ALA A 106 4.53 -17.53 -21.42
C ALA A 106 3.23 -17.32 -22.24
N SER A 107 3.22 -17.62 -23.55
CA SER A 107 2.05 -17.39 -24.43
C SER A 107 1.12 -18.60 -24.54
N VAL A 108 1.62 -19.82 -24.34
CA VAL A 108 0.85 -21.09 -24.37
C VAL A 108 -0.50 -21.01 -23.63
N PRO A 109 -0.58 -20.58 -22.36
CA PRO A 109 -1.86 -20.56 -21.64
C PRO A 109 -2.88 -19.59 -22.27
N TYR A 110 -2.40 -18.49 -22.86
CA TYR A 110 -3.27 -17.51 -23.52
C TYR A 110 -3.78 -18.00 -24.88
N GLU A 111 -2.96 -18.74 -25.63
CA GLU A 111 -3.34 -19.36 -26.90
C GLU A 111 -4.43 -20.42 -26.70
N ILE A 112 -4.30 -21.28 -25.68
CA ILE A 112 -5.30 -22.31 -25.36
C ILE A 112 -6.63 -21.67 -24.96
N GLN A 113 -6.61 -20.63 -24.12
CA GLN A 113 -7.83 -19.89 -23.75
C GLN A 113 -8.46 -19.18 -24.95
N GLY A 114 -7.64 -18.65 -25.86
CA GLY A 114 -8.11 -18.04 -27.12
C GLY A 114 -8.84 -19.05 -28.00
N CYS A 115 -8.22 -20.20 -28.25
CA CYS A 115 -8.81 -21.30 -29.02
C CYS A 115 -10.16 -21.75 -28.44
N PHE A 116 -10.24 -21.94 -27.12
CA PHE A 116 -11.49 -22.30 -26.47
C PHE A 116 -12.57 -21.22 -26.62
N LYS A 117 -12.21 -19.93 -26.48
CA LYS A 117 -13.13 -18.81 -26.70
C LYS A 117 -13.64 -18.76 -28.14
N ASP A 118 -12.80 -19.07 -29.12
CA ASP A 118 -13.21 -19.06 -30.52
C ASP A 118 -14.15 -20.21 -30.86
N ILE A 119 -13.92 -21.41 -30.31
CA ILE A 119 -14.86 -22.54 -30.41
C ILE A 119 -16.21 -22.19 -29.76
N LEU A 120 -16.20 -21.56 -28.57
CA LEU A 120 -17.42 -21.10 -27.92
C LEU A 120 -18.19 -20.10 -28.79
N LYS A 121 -17.52 -19.10 -29.38
CA LYS A 121 -18.17 -18.12 -30.27
C LYS A 121 -18.87 -18.80 -31.45
N VAL A 122 -18.24 -19.81 -32.06
CA VAL A 122 -18.83 -20.59 -33.16
C VAL A 122 -20.05 -21.37 -32.68
N SER A 123 -19.97 -22.00 -31.52
CA SER A 123 -21.10 -22.73 -30.91
C SER A 123 -22.30 -21.80 -30.66
N TYR A 124 -22.05 -20.62 -30.09
CA TYR A 124 -23.09 -19.61 -29.87
C TYR A 124 -23.71 -19.10 -31.17
N GLY A 125 -22.89 -18.83 -32.20
CA GLY A 125 -23.38 -18.38 -33.51
C GLY A 125 -24.21 -19.43 -34.25
N THR A 126 -24.01 -20.72 -33.97
CA THR A 126 -24.76 -21.83 -34.57
C THR A 126 -25.95 -22.30 -33.72
N GLY A 127 -26.16 -21.72 -32.54
CA GLY A 127 -27.26 -22.05 -31.63
C GLY A 127 -27.11 -23.39 -30.90
N PHE A 128 -25.95 -24.04 -30.98
CA PHE A 128 -25.66 -25.26 -30.24
C PHE A 128 -25.08 -24.92 -28.85
N MET A 129 -25.60 -25.54 -27.78
CA MET A 129 -25.03 -25.43 -26.44
C MET A 129 -23.94 -26.48 -26.22
N MET A 130 -22.74 -26.04 -25.84
CA MET A 130 -21.71 -26.91 -25.26
C MET A 130 -21.98 -27.08 -23.77
N ASN A 131 -21.96 -28.32 -23.27
CA ASN A 131 -22.27 -28.67 -21.87
C ASN A 131 -21.34 -28.02 -20.83
N ASP A 132 -20.12 -27.67 -21.22
CA ASP A 132 -19.11 -27.05 -20.34
C ASP A 132 -19.12 -25.51 -20.37
N SER A 133 -20.14 -24.87 -20.96
CA SER A 133 -20.18 -23.41 -21.03
C SER A 133 -20.65 -22.78 -19.71
N PRO A 134 -19.89 -21.85 -19.09
CA PRO A 134 -20.25 -21.21 -17.83
C PRO A 134 -21.32 -20.11 -17.95
N TYR A 135 -21.79 -19.77 -19.16
CA TYR A 135 -22.83 -18.75 -19.37
C TYR A 135 -24.03 -19.31 -20.17
N PRO A 136 -25.28 -19.11 -19.70
CA PRO A 136 -26.46 -19.55 -20.43
C PRO A 136 -26.64 -18.76 -21.74
N LEU A 137 -27.25 -19.39 -22.74
CA LEU A 137 -27.58 -18.75 -24.02
C LEU A 137 -28.40 -17.47 -23.80
N ILE A 138 -27.87 -16.34 -24.28
CA ILE A 138 -28.68 -15.13 -24.45
C ILE A 138 -29.58 -15.40 -25.66
N LYS A 139 -30.88 -15.53 -25.41
CA LYS A 139 -31.92 -15.52 -26.46
C LYS A 139 -32.09 -14.12 -27.04
#